data_AF-A0A1A8DIF3-F1
#
_entry.id   AF-A0A1A8DIF3-F1
#
_cell.length_a   1.000
_cell.length_b   1.000
_cell.length_c   1.000
_cell.angle_alpha   90.00
_cell.angle_beta   90.00
_cell.angle_gamma   90.00
#
_symmetry.space_group_name_H-M   'P 1'
#
loop_
_entity.id
_entity.type
_entity.pdbx_description
1 polymer ?
#
loop_
_entity_poly.entity_id
_entity_poly.type
_entity_poly.pdbx_seq_one_letter_code
_entity_poly.pdbx_strand_id
1 'polypeptide(L)'
;MLGMCRGRRKFLAVSLALLFIPALTWLYLSVGSFQVKPLPLSPLEAQSSAPVGGAGERQALELRVRAVEEENKALRRELSRPPRNLSARLPSDARRGNQSRPHSEEGTGNNEGQRNAAAGNGSDCAQQPVVDKCETIHVAIVCAGYNASRDVVTLVKSVLFHRRNPLHFHVITDSIAQHILSSLFHTWMVPAVKVNFYDADELKSEVSWIPNKHYSGIYGLMKLVLTKTLPSDLQRVIVLDTDITFATDI
;
A
#
# COMPACT_ATOMS: atom_id res chain seq x y z
N MET A 1 -65.83 32.52 -5.35
CA MET A 1 -65.29 31.60 -4.33
C MET A 1 -64.49 30.49 -5.02
N LEU A 2 -63.19 30.69 -5.25
CA LEU A 2 -62.31 29.65 -5.83
C LEU A 2 -60.85 29.87 -5.38
N GLY A 3 -60.63 29.82 -4.06
CA GLY A 3 -59.31 30.07 -3.46
C GLY A 3 -58.82 29.00 -2.47
N MET A 4 -59.68 28.07 -2.01
CA MET A 4 -59.37 27.21 -0.86
C MET A 4 -58.82 25.81 -1.21
N CYS A 5 -58.75 25.42 -2.49
CA CYS A 5 -58.35 24.04 -2.87
C CYS A 5 -56.85 23.85 -3.17
N ARG A 6 -56.06 24.92 -3.34
CA ARG A 6 -54.60 24.81 -3.61
C ARG A 6 -53.75 24.54 -2.36
N GLY A 7 -54.19 25.02 -1.19
CA GLY A 7 -53.48 24.78 0.07
C GLY A 7 -53.57 23.31 0.50
N ARG A 8 -54.77 22.73 0.47
CA ARG A 8 -55.01 21.33 0.91
C ARG A 8 -54.21 20.29 0.12
N ARG A 9 -54.02 20.48 -1.19
CA ARG A 9 -53.16 19.58 -2.00
C ARG A 9 -51.69 19.67 -1.60
N LYS A 10 -51.20 20.86 -1.26
CA LYS A 10 -49.82 21.05 -0.76
C LYS A 10 -49.64 20.44 0.63
N PHE A 11 -50.62 20.62 1.52
CA PHE A 11 -50.59 19.99 2.85
C PHE A 11 -50.67 18.46 2.78
N LEU A 12 -51.51 17.90 1.89
CA LEU A 12 -51.56 16.47 1.63
C LEU A 12 -50.24 15.94 1.06
N ALA A 13 -49.63 16.65 0.10
CA ALA A 13 -48.34 16.25 -0.46
C ALA A 13 -47.20 16.30 0.57
N VAL A 14 -47.16 17.33 1.43
CA VAL A 14 -46.20 17.42 2.53
C VAL A 14 -46.45 16.33 3.58
N SER A 15 -47.71 16.05 3.92
CA SER A 15 -48.07 14.98 4.86
C SER A 15 -47.73 13.60 4.31
N LEU A 16 -47.92 13.35 3.01
CA LEU A 16 -47.48 12.12 2.36
C LEU A 16 -45.96 12.04 2.32
N ALA A 17 -45.25 13.11 1.97
CA ALA A 17 -43.79 13.12 1.96
C ALA A 17 -43.21 12.82 3.35
N LEU A 18 -43.76 13.42 4.42
CA LEU A 18 -43.33 13.17 5.79
C LEU A 18 -43.58 11.74 6.29
N LEU A 19 -44.51 10.99 5.67
CA LEU A 19 -44.84 9.62 6.07
C LEU A 19 -44.10 8.59 5.21
N PHE A 20 -44.03 8.84 3.89
CA PHE A 20 -43.44 7.92 2.92
C PHE A 20 -41.91 8.03 2.86
N ILE A 21 -41.32 9.21 3.06
CA ILE A 21 -39.85 9.35 3.05
C ILE A 21 -39.23 8.53 4.19
N PRO A 22 -39.68 8.63 5.47
CA PRO A 22 -39.15 7.80 6.54
C PRO A 22 -39.35 6.31 6.30
N ALA A 23 -40.53 5.91 5.80
CA ALA A 23 -40.84 4.51 5.53
C ALA A 23 -39.95 3.93 4.40
N LEU A 24 -39.71 4.70 3.33
CA LEU A 24 -38.82 4.31 2.25
C LEU A 24 -37.36 4.30 2.70
N THR A 25 -36.92 5.26 3.51
CA THR A 25 -35.57 5.22 4.10
C THR A 25 -35.39 4.05 5.05
N TRP A 26 -36.42 3.69 5.82
CA TRP A 26 -36.38 2.54 6.72
C TRP A 26 -36.38 1.23 5.95
N LEU A 27 -37.17 1.12 4.88
CA LEU A 27 -37.14 -0.02 3.96
C LEU A 27 -35.79 -0.14 3.25
N TYR A 28 -35.23 0.97 2.77
CA TYR A 28 -33.92 1.00 2.13
C TYR A 28 -32.80 0.57 3.10
N LEU A 29 -32.83 1.05 4.35
CA LEU A 29 -31.87 0.64 5.38
C LEU A 29 -32.07 -0.80 5.83
N SER A 30 -33.30 -1.31 5.90
CA SER A 30 -33.58 -2.70 6.30
C SER A 30 -33.24 -3.71 5.20
N VAL A 31 -33.43 -3.36 3.92
CA VAL A 31 -32.94 -4.14 2.77
C VAL A 31 -31.41 -4.07 2.68
N GLY A 32 -30.80 -2.92 2.98
CA GLY A 32 -29.35 -2.75 3.05
C GLY A 32 -28.68 -3.39 4.29
N SER A 33 -29.46 -3.84 5.27
CA SER A 33 -28.94 -4.48 6.50
C SER A 33 -28.86 -6.01 6.40
N PHE A 34 -29.24 -6.61 5.26
CA PHE A 34 -28.93 -8.00 4.98
C PHE A 34 -27.46 -8.12 4.55
N GLN A 35 -26.64 -8.54 5.53
CA GLN A 35 -25.25 -8.99 5.38
C GLN A 35 -24.14 -7.94 5.60
N VAL A 36 -24.18 -7.25 6.75
CA VAL A 36 -22.94 -6.81 7.41
C VAL A 36 -22.96 -7.31 8.83
N LYS A 37 -22.22 -8.40 9.11
CA LYS A 37 -21.89 -8.79 10.49
C LYS A 37 -21.11 -7.62 11.12
N PRO A 38 -21.59 -7.01 12.21
CA PRO A 38 -20.77 -6.07 12.95
C PRO A 38 -19.59 -6.83 13.56
N LEU A 39 -18.37 -6.34 13.34
CA LEU A 39 -17.19 -6.72 14.12
C LEU A 39 -17.43 -6.30 15.58
N PRO A 40 -17.45 -7.23 16.56
CA PRO A 40 -17.49 -6.85 17.96
C PRO A 40 -16.07 -6.62 18.47
N LEU A 41 -15.78 -5.36 18.81
CA LEU A 41 -14.67 -4.99 19.67
C LEU A 41 -15.00 -5.41 21.12
N SER A 42 -14.28 -6.44 21.60
CA SER A 42 -14.00 -6.73 23.02
C SER A 42 -15.17 -7.25 23.90
N PRO A 43 -14.91 -7.72 25.14
CA PRO A 43 -14.75 -9.14 25.44
C PRO A 43 -15.82 -9.68 26.40
N LEU A 44 -15.94 -11.02 26.44
CA LEU A 44 -16.69 -11.79 27.46
C LEU A 44 -18.21 -11.58 27.48
N GLU A 45 -18.92 -12.40 26.71
CA GLU A 45 -20.10 -13.08 27.24
C GLU A 45 -20.31 -14.40 26.50
N ALA A 46 -20.22 -15.49 27.27
CA ALA A 46 -20.43 -16.84 26.79
C ALA A 46 -21.92 -17.03 26.46
N GLN A 47 -22.26 -17.08 25.18
CA GLN A 47 -23.53 -17.64 24.74
C GLN A 47 -23.31 -18.85 23.85
N SER A 48 -23.41 -19.99 24.56
CA SER A 48 -23.82 -21.31 24.12
C SER A 48 -24.67 -21.31 22.85
N SER A 49 -24.09 -21.80 21.75
CA SER A 49 -24.75 -22.72 20.82
C SER A 49 -23.71 -23.29 19.85
N ALA A 50 -23.21 -24.49 20.14
CA ALA A 50 -22.44 -25.26 19.17
C ALA A 50 -22.75 -26.76 19.33
N PRO A 51 -22.88 -27.49 18.22
CA PRO A 51 -23.13 -28.92 18.23
C PRO A 51 -21.89 -29.69 18.72
N VAL A 52 -22.18 -30.88 19.23
CA VAL A 52 -21.28 -31.86 19.83
C VAL A 52 -20.16 -32.23 18.84
N GLY A 53 -18.96 -31.66 19.03
CA GLY A 53 -17.77 -32.03 18.25
C GLY A 53 -16.55 -31.09 18.38
N GLY A 54 -16.75 -29.79 18.66
CA GLY A 54 -15.67 -28.79 18.56
C GLY A 54 -14.90 -28.43 19.86
N ALA A 55 -15.25 -29.02 21.01
CA ALA A 55 -14.67 -28.61 22.29
C ALA A 55 -13.21 -29.08 22.46
N GLY A 56 -12.89 -30.30 22.01
CA GLY A 56 -11.55 -30.88 22.15
C GLY A 56 -10.52 -30.24 21.22
N GLU A 57 -10.89 -29.94 19.98
CA GLU A 57 -9.99 -29.30 19.00
C GLU A 57 -9.64 -27.87 19.40
N ARG A 58 -10.60 -27.12 19.96
CA ARG A 58 -10.33 -25.77 20.49
C ARG A 58 -9.35 -25.80 21.66
N GLN A 59 -9.53 -26.71 22.61
CA GLN A 59 -8.60 -26.87 23.73
C GLN A 59 -7.20 -27.30 23.26
N ALA A 60 -7.10 -28.20 22.29
CA ALA A 60 -5.82 -28.61 21.71
C ALA A 60 -5.11 -27.46 20.99
N LEU A 61 -5.86 -26.60 20.29
CA LEU A 61 -5.32 -25.42 19.62
C LEU A 61 -4.84 -24.37 20.63
N GLU A 62 -5.62 -24.11 21.69
CA GLU A 62 -5.24 -23.18 22.77
C GLU A 62 -3.96 -23.62 23.49
N LEU A 63 -3.81 -24.92 23.75
CA LEU A 63 -2.58 -25.46 24.35
C LEU A 63 -1.36 -25.28 23.43
N ARG A 64 -1.53 -25.50 22.11
CA ARG A 64 -0.46 -25.28 21.13
C ARG A 64 -0.07 -23.81 21.01
N VAL A 65 -1.05 -22.90 20.97
CA VAL A 65 -0.79 -21.45 20.91
C VAL A 65 -0.01 -21.00 22.14
N ARG A 66 -0.41 -21.45 23.34
CA ARG A 66 0.32 -21.11 24.57
C ARG A 66 1.76 -21.62 24.56
N ALA A 67 1.99 -22.84 24.07
CA ALA A 67 3.34 -23.40 23.97
C ALA A 67 4.24 -22.57 23.03
N VAL A 68 3.71 -22.21 21.86
CA VAL A 68 4.42 -21.39 20.87
C VAL A 68 4.68 -19.98 21.40
N GLU A 69 3.73 -19.38 22.12
CA GLU A 69 3.91 -18.06 22.72
C GLU A 69 4.99 -18.03 23.80
N GLU A 70 5.08 -19.08 24.64
CA GLU A 70 6.14 -19.20 25.64
C GLU A 70 7.53 -19.38 24.99
N GLU A 71 7.62 -20.17 23.93
CA GLU A 71 8.85 -20.30 23.15
C GLU A 71 9.28 -18.96 22.53
N ASN A 72 8.33 -18.22 21.94
CA ASN A 72 8.60 -16.91 21.36
C ASN A 72 9.08 -15.90 22.42
N LYS A 73 8.51 -15.95 23.63
CA LYS A 73 8.99 -15.14 24.76
C LYS A 73 10.40 -15.54 25.20
N ALA A 74 10.74 -16.83 25.20
CA ALA A 74 12.08 -17.30 25.54
C ALA A 74 13.13 -16.83 24.52
N LEU A 75 12.85 -17.00 23.22
CA LEU A 75 13.72 -16.54 22.13
C LEU A 75 13.94 -15.03 22.18
N ARG A 76 12.89 -14.24 22.47
CA ARG A 76 13.02 -12.79 22.67
C ARG A 76 13.93 -12.43 23.84
N ARG A 77 13.92 -13.21 24.93
CA ARG A 77 14.85 -13.01 26.05
C ARG A 77 16.29 -13.36 25.67
N GLU A 78 16.51 -14.40 24.86
CA GLU A 78 17.84 -14.74 24.36
C GLU A 78 18.40 -13.66 23.43
N LEU A 79 17.58 -13.16 22.50
CA LEU A 79 17.93 -12.09 21.57
C LEU A 79 18.15 -10.74 22.26
N SER A 80 17.52 -10.52 23.42
CA SER A 80 17.70 -9.29 24.21
C SER A 80 19.04 -9.21 24.95
N ARG A 81 19.89 -10.25 24.90
CA ARG A 81 21.24 -10.18 25.46
C ARG A 81 22.16 -9.39 24.51
N PRO A 82 22.79 -8.30 24.97
CA PRO A 82 23.81 -7.62 24.17
C PRO A 82 24.99 -8.58 23.91
N PRO A 83 25.69 -8.47 22.77
CA PRO A 83 26.82 -9.33 22.45
C PRO A 83 27.88 -9.22 23.54
N ARG A 84 28.32 -10.36 24.08
CA ARG A 84 29.47 -10.43 24.99
C ARG A 84 30.71 -9.97 24.22
N ASN A 85 31.20 -8.78 24.55
CA ASN A 85 32.48 -8.26 24.10
C ASN A 85 33.61 -9.26 24.45
N LEU A 86 34.05 -10.06 23.48
CA LEU A 86 35.39 -10.67 23.50
C LEU A 86 36.39 -9.64 22.97
N SER A 87 36.75 -8.69 23.82
CA SER A 87 37.83 -7.72 23.54
C SER A 87 38.76 -7.62 24.75
N ALA A 88 39.39 -8.73 25.12
CA ALA A 88 40.47 -8.74 26.12
C ALA A 88 41.44 -9.90 25.86
N ARG A 89 42.46 -9.66 25.01
CA ARG A 89 43.77 -10.34 24.84
C ARG A 89 44.24 -10.03 23.41
N LEU A 90 45.30 -9.26 23.12
CA LEU A 90 46.72 -9.43 23.44
C LEU A 90 47.52 -8.19 22.88
N PRO A 91 48.84 -8.04 23.15
CA PRO A 91 49.48 -6.77 23.47
C PRO A 91 50.16 -6.03 22.30
N SER A 92 50.47 -4.77 22.61
CA SER A 92 51.44 -3.85 22.00
C SER A 92 52.63 -4.51 21.32
N ASP A 93 52.86 -4.18 20.04
CA ASP A 93 54.20 -4.09 19.48
C ASP A 93 54.30 -3.05 18.36
N ALA A 94 55.44 -2.37 18.35
CA ALA A 94 55.76 -1.18 17.56
C ALA A 94 56.03 -1.45 16.07
N ARG A 95 55.80 -0.44 15.22
CA ARG A 95 56.59 -0.02 14.02
C ARG A 95 55.79 1.04 13.23
N ARG A 96 56.19 2.31 13.22
CA ARG A 96 57.17 2.95 12.30
C ARG A 96 56.71 2.91 10.83
N GLY A 97 56.28 4.07 10.31
CA GLY A 97 56.05 4.30 8.89
C GLY A 97 55.78 5.78 8.62
N ASN A 98 56.71 6.45 7.94
CA ASN A 98 56.81 7.87 7.72
C ASN A 98 56.22 8.27 6.35
N GLN A 99 55.72 9.52 6.26
CA GLN A 99 55.77 10.45 5.11
C GLN A 99 55.12 10.07 3.75
N SER A 100 54.18 10.90 3.29
CA SER A 100 54.41 11.82 2.16
C SER A 100 53.25 12.80 1.93
N ARG A 101 53.63 13.98 1.43
CA ARG A 101 52.93 15.28 1.34
C ARG A 101 51.98 15.41 0.11
N PRO A 102 51.28 16.56 -0.07
CA PRO A 102 49.96 16.69 -0.70
C PRO A 102 50.00 17.06 -2.19
N HIS A 103 48.83 17.03 -2.85
CA HIS A 103 48.58 17.80 -4.07
C HIS A 103 47.35 18.70 -3.86
N SER A 104 47.61 20.00 -3.85
CA SER A 104 46.63 21.07 -3.85
C SER A 104 46.12 21.31 -5.28
N GLU A 105 44.81 21.44 -5.46
CA GLU A 105 44.25 22.25 -6.52
C GLU A 105 43.36 23.33 -5.90
N GLU A 106 43.61 24.54 -6.37
CA GLU A 106 43.18 25.82 -5.84
C GLU A 106 41.84 26.20 -6.48
N GLY A 107 40.79 26.24 -5.67
CA GLY A 107 39.47 26.73 -6.03
C GLY A 107 39.02 27.77 -5.00
N THR A 108 39.12 29.03 -5.40
CA THR A 108 38.88 30.24 -4.61
C THR A 108 37.46 30.27 -4.03
N GLY A 109 37.34 30.37 -2.70
CA GLY A 109 36.06 30.43 -2.01
C GLY A 109 36.23 30.80 -0.54
N ASN A 110 36.40 32.09 -0.29
CA ASN A 110 36.56 32.69 1.04
C ASN A 110 35.37 32.36 1.94
N ASN A 111 35.61 31.83 3.14
CA ASN A 111 34.80 32.07 4.33
C ASN A 111 35.55 31.58 5.59
N GLU A 112 36.46 32.41 6.08
CA GLU A 112 36.87 32.34 7.49
C GLU A 112 35.79 33.01 8.34
N GLY A 113 35.09 32.20 9.12
CA GLY A 113 34.00 32.63 9.98
C GLY A 113 33.82 31.67 11.15
N GLN A 114 34.86 31.59 11.99
CA GLN A 114 34.84 31.23 13.41
C GLN A 114 33.47 30.76 13.97
N ARG A 115 33.25 29.45 14.06
CA ARG A 115 32.36 28.87 15.09
C ARG A 115 32.94 27.58 15.65
N ASN A 116 33.66 27.76 16.75
CA ASN A 116 33.66 26.95 17.97
C ASN A 116 33.32 25.47 17.81
N ALA A 117 34.30 24.64 18.17
CA ALA A 117 34.13 23.25 18.55
C ALA A 117 33.00 23.10 19.57
N ALA A 118 31.80 22.81 19.08
CA ALA A 118 30.77 22.13 19.83
C ALA A 118 30.84 20.67 19.41
N ALA A 119 31.31 19.82 20.33
CA ALA A 119 31.12 18.38 20.26
C ALA A 119 29.61 18.11 20.27
N GLY A 120 28.99 18.14 19.08
CA GLY A 120 27.62 17.75 18.87
C GLY A 120 27.54 16.24 18.95
N ASN A 121 26.69 15.73 19.83
CA ASN A 121 26.28 14.33 19.86
C ASN A 121 25.81 13.91 18.46
N GLY A 122 26.71 13.28 17.70
CA GLY A 122 26.37 12.70 16.42
C GLY A 122 25.43 11.53 16.68
N SER A 123 24.13 11.76 16.52
CA SER A 123 23.26 10.65 16.14
C SER A 123 23.87 10.08 14.86
N ASP A 124 24.27 8.82 14.92
CA ASP A 124 24.76 8.01 13.80
C ASP A 124 23.61 7.83 12.79
N CYS A 125 23.24 8.92 12.12
CA CYS A 125 22.40 8.87 10.95
C CYS A 125 23.34 8.49 9.82
N ALA A 126 23.27 7.22 9.40
CA ALA A 126 23.90 6.77 8.17
C ALA A 126 23.54 7.78 7.07
N GLN A 127 24.54 8.53 6.58
CA GLN A 127 24.32 9.47 5.50
C GLN A 127 23.86 8.65 4.30
N GLN A 128 22.58 8.79 3.95
CA GLN A 128 22.07 8.19 2.73
C GLN A 128 22.85 8.80 1.56
N PRO A 129 23.40 7.98 0.65
CA PRO A 129 24.17 8.49 -0.46
C PRO A 129 23.30 9.46 -1.25
N VAL A 130 23.90 10.59 -1.66
CA VAL A 130 23.27 11.58 -2.52
C VAL A 130 22.90 10.87 -3.82
N VAL A 131 21.61 10.67 -4.09
CA VAL A 131 21.15 9.93 -5.26
C VAL A 131 21.35 10.79 -6.50
N ASP A 132 22.49 10.59 -7.17
CA ASP A 132 22.73 11.15 -8.49
C ASP A 132 21.93 10.37 -9.54
N LYS A 133 21.15 11.14 -10.33
CA LYS A 133 20.16 10.80 -11.38
C LYS A 133 18.72 10.47 -10.92
N CYS A 134 17.84 11.43 -11.19
CA CYS A 134 16.39 11.24 -11.29
C CYS A 134 16.00 10.44 -12.55
N GLU A 135 16.33 9.14 -12.59
CA GLU A 135 15.80 8.26 -13.65
C GLU A 135 14.30 8.02 -13.43
N THR A 136 13.52 7.95 -14.52
CA THR A 136 12.09 7.63 -14.42
C THR A 136 11.92 6.15 -14.16
N ILE A 137 11.20 5.81 -13.09
CA ILE A 137 10.87 4.42 -12.76
C ILE A 137 9.58 4.04 -13.47
N HIS A 138 9.66 3.02 -14.32
CA HIS A 138 8.52 2.49 -15.04
C HIS A 138 7.85 1.37 -14.23
N VAL A 139 6.56 1.51 -13.99
CA VAL A 139 5.76 0.59 -13.18
C VAL A 139 4.61 0.06 -14.01
N ALA A 140 4.49 -1.26 -14.16
CA ALA A 140 3.40 -1.92 -14.86
C ALA A 140 2.41 -2.55 -13.87
N ILE A 141 1.12 -2.32 -14.09
CA ILE A 141 0.03 -2.83 -13.25
C ILE A 141 -1.06 -3.38 -14.16
N VAL A 142 -1.62 -4.54 -13.83
CA VAL A 142 -2.87 -5.01 -14.44
C VAL A 142 -4.00 -4.74 -13.46
N CYS A 143 -4.98 -3.94 -13.88
CA CYS A 143 -6.10 -3.52 -13.04
C CYS A 143 -7.39 -3.58 -13.83
N ALA A 144 -8.30 -4.48 -13.47
CA ALA A 144 -9.58 -4.62 -14.15
C ALA A 144 -10.75 -4.67 -13.18
N GLY A 145 -11.79 -3.92 -13.50
CA GLY A 145 -13.00 -3.81 -12.71
C GLY A 145 -12.87 -2.87 -11.50
N TYR A 146 -14.03 -2.66 -10.87
CA TYR A 146 -14.20 -1.67 -9.80
C TYR A 146 -13.40 -2.00 -8.53
N ASN A 147 -13.40 -3.27 -8.10
CA ASN A 147 -12.72 -3.67 -6.86
C ASN A 147 -11.20 -3.51 -6.98
N ALA A 148 -10.61 -4.03 -8.06
CA ALA A 148 -9.17 -3.88 -8.31
C ALA A 148 -8.76 -2.40 -8.41
N SER A 149 -9.62 -1.54 -8.97
CA SER A 149 -9.37 -0.09 -9.02
C SER A 149 -9.23 0.52 -7.62
N ARG A 150 -10.00 0.05 -6.64
CA ARG A 150 -9.90 0.53 -5.25
C ARG A 150 -8.58 0.10 -4.59
N ASP A 151 -8.14 -1.13 -4.85
CA ASP A 151 -6.90 -1.66 -4.29
C ASP A 151 -5.69 -0.93 -4.89
N VAL A 152 -5.69 -0.74 -6.22
CA VAL A 152 -4.66 0.04 -6.93
C VAL A 152 -4.56 1.46 -6.42
N VAL A 153 -5.65 2.10 -6.00
CA VAL A 153 -5.58 3.44 -5.39
C VAL A 153 -4.73 3.44 -4.12
N THR A 154 -4.82 2.41 -3.30
CA THR A 154 -4.01 2.27 -2.08
C THR A 154 -2.55 2.06 -2.44
N LEU A 155 -2.28 1.13 -3.37
CA LEU A 155 -0.95 0.90 -3.92
C LEU A 155 -0.32 2.19 -4.43
N VAL A 156 -0.99 2.86 -5.38
CA VAL A 156 -0.45 4.06 -6.03
C VAL A 156 -0.22 5.15 -5.00
N LYS A 157 -1.16 5.42 -4.09
CA LYS A 157 -0.95 6.43 -3.03
C LYS A 157 0.26 6.10 -2.16
N SER A 158 0.44 4.83 -1.79
CA SER A 158 1.59 4.42 -0.98
C SER A 158 2.93 4.60 -1.72
N VAL A 159 2.98 4.28 -3.01
CA VAL A 159 4.15 4.54 -3.87
C VAL A 159 4.39 6.05 -4.00
N LEU A 160 3.35 6.82 -4.32
CA LEU A 160 3.44 8.26 -4.48
C LEU A 160 3.91 8.97 -3.21
N PHE A 161 3.56 8.45 -2.03
CA PHE A 161 3.96 9.01 -0.75
C PHE A 161 5.46 8.81 -0.46
N HIS A 162 6.04 7.66 -0.85
CA HIS A 162 7.43 7.33 -0.54
C HIS A 162 8.41 7.60 -1.68
N ARG A 163 7.94 7.85 -2.91
CA ARG A 163 8.78 7.99 -4.10
C ARG A 163 9.80 9.12 -3.98
N ARG A 164 11.03 8.85 -4.43
CA ARG A 164 12.05 9.88 -4.67
C ARG A 164 12.25 10.23 -6.15
N ASN A 165 11.79 9.36 -7.05
CA ASN A 165 11.99 9.48 -8.49
C ASN A 165 10.68 9.79 -9.26
N PRO A 166 10.77 10.37 -10.48
CA PRO A 166 9.64 10.43 -11.40
C PRO A 166 9.11 9.03 -11.72
N LEU A 167 7.79 8.92 -11.91
CA LEU A 167 7.14 7.63 -12.20
C LEU A 167 6.44 7.67 -13.55
N HIS A 168 6.53 6.55 -14.27
CA HIS A 168 5.68 6.29 -15.42
C HIS A 168 4.91 4.99 -15.20
N PHE A 169 3.61 5.13 -14.93
CA PHE A 169 2.70 4.00 -14.80
C PHE A 169 2.22 3.53 -16.16
N HIS A 170 2.28 2.23 -16.37
CA HIS A 170 1.74 1.50 -17.51
C HIS A 170 0.63 0.58 -16.99
N VAL A 171 -0.62 0.91 -17.24
CA VAL A 171 -1.75 0.20 -16.63
C VAL A 171 -2.56 -0.51 -17.71
N ILE A 172 -2.63 -1.84 -17.65
CA ILE A 172 -3.58 -2.61 -18.46
C ILE A 172 -4.93 -2.55 -17.74
N THR A 173 -5.97 -2.09 -18.43
CA THR A 173 -7.28 -1.81 -17.85
C THR A 173 -8.43 -2.26 -18.73
N ASP A 174 -9.53 -2.66 -18.10
CA ASP A 174 -10.84 -2.66 -18.77
C ASP A 174 -11.41 -1.23 -18.81
N SER A 175 -12.51 -1.05 -19.54
CA SER A 175 -13.14 0.26 -19.72
C SER A 175 -13.57 0.91 -18.40
N ILE A 176 -13.99 0.11 -17.42
CA ILE A 176 -14.39 0.56 -16.09
C ILE A 176 -13.17 1.08 -15.32
N ALA A 177 -12.11 0.27 -15.17
CA ALA A 177 -10.91 0.68 -14.45
C ALA A 177 -10.23 1.88 -15.12
N GLN A 178 -10.20 1.91 -16.46
CA GLN A 178 -9.64 3.04 -17.21
C GLN A 178 -10.36 4.35 -16.85
N HIS A 179 -11.69 4.35 -16.85
CA HIS A 179 -12.47 5.55 -16.52
C HIS A 179 -12.20 6.03 -15.09
N ILE A 180 -12.15 5.10 -14.12
CA ILE A 180 -11.91 5.41 -12.71
C ILE A 180 -10.50 5.98 -12.54
N LEU A 181 -9.48 5.26 -13.01
CA LEU A 181 -8.08 5.62 -12.80
C LEU A 181 -7.71 6.88 -13.58
N SER A 182 -8.21 7.08 -14.80
CA SER A 182 -7.95 8.30 -15.58
C SER A 182 -8.50 9.53 -14.85
N SER A 183 -9.72 9.44 -14.31
CA SER A 183 -10.33 10.51 -13.51
C SER A 183 -9.51 10.80 -12.25
N LEU A 184 -9.03 9.76 -11.56
CA LEU A 184 -8.22 9.92 -10.35
C LEU A 184 -6.86 10.55 -10.64
N PHE A 185 -6.10 10.05 -11.60
CA PHE A 185 -4.80 10.63 -11.95
C PHE A 185 -4.93 12.06 -12.48
N HIS A 186 -5.99 12.34 -13.24
CA HIS A 186 -6.29 13.70 -13.68
C HIS A 186 -6.56 14.64 -12.50
N THR A 187 -7.41 14.23 -11.55
CA THR A 187 -7.80 15.07 -10.41
C THR A 187 -6.74 15.19 -9.33
N TRP A 188 -5.89 14.17 -9.15
CA TRP A 188 -4.78 14.23 -8.19
C TRP A 188 -3.68 15.19 -8.64
N MET A 189 -3.58 15.49 -9.95
CA MET A 189 -2.63 16.44 -10.53
C MET A 189 -1.20 16.26 -10.00
N VAL A 190 -0.73 15.01 -9.97
CA VAL A 190 0.53 14.66 -9.32
C VAL A 190 1.72 15.04 -10.21
N PRO A 191 2.69 15.83 -9.74
CA PRO A 191 3.85 16.22 -10.54
C PRO A 191 4.79 15.03 -10.77
N ALA A 192 5.49 15.07 -11.91
CA ALA A 192 6.47 14.06 -12.33
C ALA A 192 5.91 12.63 -12.35
N VAL A 193 4.62 12.50 -12.69
CA VAL A 193 3.94 11.23 -12.89
C VAL A 193 3.31 11.21 -14.28
N LYS A 194 3.64 10.21 -15.08
CA LYS A 194 2.98 9.91 -16.36
C LYS A 194 2.20 8.61 -16.22
N VAL A 195 1.07 8.51 -16.89
CA VAL A 195 0.25 7.28 -16.91
C VAL A 195 -0.18 6.98 -18.34
N ASN A 196 0.06 5.75 -18.78
CA ASN A 196 -0.45 5.20 -20.03
C ASN A 196 -1.40 4.05 -19.71
N PHE A 197 -2.55 4.03 -20.37
CA PHE A 197 -3.53 2.95 -20.28
C PHE A 197 -3.49 2.09 -21.54
N TYR A 198 -3.65 0.78 -21.36
CA TYR A 198 -3.70 -0.21 -22.43
C TYR A 198 -4.97 -1.04 -22.28
N ASP A 199 -5.70 -1.25 -23.37
CA ASP A 199 -6.98 -1.95 -23.33
C ASP A 199 -6.80 -3.45 -23.13
N ALA A 200 -7.34 -3.95 -22.03
CA ALA A 200 -7.36 -5.37 -21.69
C ALA A 200 -8.13 -6.21 -22.74
N ASP A 201 -9.18 -5.66 -23.35
CA ASP A 201 -10.00 -6.41 -24.30
C ASP A 201 -9.25 -6.71 -25.61
N GLU A 202 -8.33 -5.83 -26.03
CA GLU A 202 -7.45 -6.08 -27.19
C GLU A 202 -6.47 -7.24 -26.94
N LEU A 203 -6.05 -7.42 -25.69
CA LEU A 203 -5.05 -8.40 -25.28
C LEU A 203 -5.64 -9.75 -24.87
N LYS A 204 -6.94 -9.80 -24.66
CA LYS A 204 -7.66 -10.95 -24.09
C LYS A 204 -7.42 -12.25 -24.86
N SER A 205 -7.40 -12.18 -26.18
CA SER A 205 -7.25 -13.33 -27.07
C SER A 205 -5.90 -14.05 -26.94
N GLU A 206 -4.86 -13.33 -26.51
CA GLU A 206 -3.50 -13.87 -26.36
C GLU A 206 -3.36 -14.84 -25.17
N VAL A 207 -4.26 -14.73 -24.18
CA VAL A 207 -4.20 -15.51 -22.94
C VAL A 207 -5.46 -16.31 -22.63
N SER A 208 -6.58 -16.04 -23.32
CA SER A 208 -7.86 -16.69 -23.04
C SER A 208 -7.87 -18.21 -23.29
N TRP A 209 -6.92 -18.71 -24.06
CA TRP A 209 -6.76 -20.15 -24.32
C TRP A 209 -6.20 -20.92 -23.11
N ILE A 210 -5.61 -20.23 -22.13
CA ILE A 210 -5.05 -20.85 -20.92
C ILE A 210 -6.17 -21.09 -19.90
N PRO A 211 -6.45 -22.35 -19.53
CA PRO A 211 -7.45 -22.64 -18.51
C PRO A 211 -7.09 -22.02 -17.16
N ASN A 212 -8.05 -21.37 -16.51
CA ASN A 212 -7.81 -20.68 -15.24
C ASN A 212 -8.97 -20.88 -14.23
N LYS A 213 -8.61 -21.13 -12.96
CA LYS A 213 -9.53 -21.21 -11.80
C LYS A 213 -9.21 -20.18 -10.71
N HIS A 214 -8.20 -19.33 -10.93
CA HIS A 214 -7.81 -18.27 -10.02
C HIS A 214 -8.89 -17.18 -9.97
N TYR A 215 -9.11 -16.59 -8.81
CA TYR A 215 -10.16 -15.60 -8.61
C TYR A 215 -9.96 -14.34 -9.48
N SER A 216 -8.71 -13.97 -9.78
CA SER A 216 -8.40 -12.85 -10.71
C SER A 216 -8.70 -13.18 -12.18
N GLY A 217 -9.05 -14.43 -12.49
CA GLY A 217 -9.42 -14.88 -13.83
C GLY A 217 -8.38 -14.51 -14.90
N ILE A 218 -8.88 -14.10 -16.07
CA ILE A 218 -8.05 -13.76 -17.23
C ILE A 218 -7.10 -12.58 -16.97
N TYR A 219 -7.48 -11.65 -16.10
CA TYR A 219 -6.66 -10.48 -15.76
C TYR A 219 -5.39 -10.86 -15.00
N GLY A 220 -5.42 -11.94 -14.21
CA GLY A 220 -4.19 -12.49 -13.61
C GLY A 220 -3.19 -12.97 -14.68
N LEU A 221 -3.69 -13.50 -15.80
CA LEU A 221 -2.87 -13.99 -16.91
C LEU A 221 -2.35 -12.86 -17.81
N MET A 222 -3.00 -11.69 -17.81
CA MET A 222 -2.56 -10.56 -18.63
C MET A 222 -1.16 -10.02 -18.27
N LYS A 223 -0.61 -10.41 -17.12
CA LYS A 223 0.81 -10.15 -16.82
C LYS A 223 1.75 -10.80 -17.83
N LEU A 224 1.34 -11.90 -18.47
CA LEU A 224 2.13 -12.63 -19.47
C LEU A 224 2.29 -11.86 -20.79
N VAL A 225 1.40 -10.91 -21.09
CA VAL A 225 1.43 -10.15 -22.35
C VAL A 225 2.12 -8.80 -22.21
N LEU A 226 2.67 -8.48 -21.03
CA LEU A 226 3.32 -7.19 -20.78
C LEU A 226 4.48 -6.91 -21.73
N THR A 227 5.28 -7.92 -22.08
CA THR A 227 6.42 -7.75 -23.01
C THR A 227 5.99 -7.41 -24.43
N LYS A 228 4.78 -7.81 -24.85
CA LYS A 228 4.18 -7.45 -26.14
C LYS A 228 3.46 -6.10 -26.08
N THR A 229 2.92 -5.75 -24.91
CA THR A 229 2.06 -4.58 -24.70
C THR A 229 2.87 -3.30 -24.46
N LEU A 230 3.97 -3.40 -23.71
CA LEU A 230 4.79 -2.26 -23.34
C LEU A 230 5.64 -1.76 -24.52
N PRO A 231 6.07 -0.47 -24.51
CA PRO A 231 6.89 0.09 -25.58
C PRO A 231 8.18 -0.70 -25.82
N SER A 232 8.54 -0.91 -27.08
CA SER A 232 9.71 -1.73 -27.45
C SER A 232 11.05 -1.14 -27.04
N ASP A 233 11.11 0.17 -26.80
CA ASP A 233 12.28 0.91 -26.31
C ASP A 233 12.43 0.87 -24.77
N LEU A 234 11.43 0.34 -24.06
CA LEU A 234 11.46 0.22 -22.60
C LEU A 234 12.40 -0.91 -22.15
N GLN A 235 13.51 -0.56 -21.51
CA GLN A 235 14.52 -1.54 -21.09
C GLN A 235 14.16 -2.30 -19.80
N ARG A 236 13.55 -1.61 -18.83
CA ARG A 236 13.27 -2.15 -17.48
C ARG A 236 11.92 -1.65 -16.98
N VAL A 237 11.18 -2.53 -16.31
CA VAL A 237 9.87 -2.21 -15.72
C VAL A 237 9.67 -3.03 -14.46
N ILE A 238 9.06 -2.43 -13.43
CA ILE A 238 8.64 -3.12 -12.20
C ILE A 238 7.17 -3.51 -12.37
N VAL A 239 6.85 -4.80 -12.31
CA VAL A 239 5.46 -5.27 -12.36
C VAL A 239 4.94 -5.40 -10.93
N LEU A 240 3.83 -4.73 -10.62
CA LEU A 240 3.22 -4.74 -9.30
C LEU A 240 1.80 -5.32 -9.33
N ASP A 241 1.46 -6.05 -8.28
CA ASP A 241 0.11 -6.53 -8.01
C ASP A 241 -0.72 -5.42 -7.35
N THR A 242 -2.05 -5.49 -7.52
CA THR A 242 -2.97 -4.43 -7.10
C THR A 242 -3.11 -4.32 -5.58
N ASP A 243 -2.73 -5.35 -4.84
CA ASP A 243 -2.90 -5.53 -3.40
C ASP A 243 -1.59 -5.34 -2.60
N ILE A 244 -0.58 -4.70 -3.18
CA ILE A 244 0.68 -4.35 -2.51
C ILE A 244 0.59 -2.95 -1.88
N THR A 245 1.29 -2.74 -0.77
CA THR A 245 1.46 -1.42 -0.14
C THR A 245 2.93 -1.16 0.17
N PHE A 246 3.41 0.03 -0.19
CA PHE A 246 4.78 0.46 0.06
C PHE A 246 4.90 1.21 1.38
N ALA A 247 5.90 0.85 2.19
CA ALA A 247 6.29 1.54 3.41
C ALA A 247 7.64 2.28 3.28
N THR A 248 8.26 2.17 2.10
CA THR A 248 9.53 2.79 1.74
C THR A 248 9.51 3.15 0.26
N ASP A 249 10.54 3.84 -0.18
CA ASP A 249 10.78 4.15 -1.60
C ASP A 249 10.82 2.88 -2.46
N ILE A 250 10.35 3.02 -3.69
CA ILE A 250 10.12 1.92 -4.65
C ILE A 250 11.39 1.49 -5.39
#